data_AF-A0A8T2LYU4-F1
#
_entry.id   AF-A0A8T2LYU4-F1
#
_cell.length_a   1.000
_cell.length_b   1.000
_cell.length_c   1.000
_cell.angle_alpha   90.00
_cell.angle_beta   90.00
_cell.angle_gamma   90.00
#
_symmetry.space_group_name_H-M   'P 1'
#
loop_
_entity.id
_entity.type
_entity.pdbx_description
1 polymer ?
#
loop_
_entity_poly.entity_id
_entity_poly.type
_entity_poly.pdbx_seq_one_letter_code
_entity_poly.pdbx_strand_id
1 'polypeptide(L)'
;MMAEQGSVDLDWLPACFTVLTKTDTHIAGFVSTEQELETVLECHKRATMTSFNIWSNDRKKKEKSPHRILWQVEDFSNNVPLIVTNRLIYSCQHGKGRNRKTSEELCTGEEHAYTGKRKRLQIQTTKKKNCPAKLFVRHITRAFMRSKGCNVSRWTCGTVPHPLQRDSTSCGVFVCKFAEGMLEGEHFPFLNTEDAVRKIRKEIAVKLLQESEDLSDVCRFCGETTSHHAVETDLPSKWIACDGCDKWFHQSCVGNPPEEEEFFCQLCKH
;
A
#
# COMPACT_ATOMS: atom_id res chain seq x y z
N MET A 1 33.39 32.84 -6.93
CA MET A 1 32.11 33.49 -7.23
C MET A 1 31.02 32.58 -6.70
N MET A 2 30.44 32.91 -5.55
CA MET A 2 29.38 32.12 -4.95
C MET A 2 28.10 32.39 -5.74
N ALA A 3 27.49 31.35 -6.30
CA ALA A 3 26.19 31.45 -6.92
C ALA A 3 25.19 31.83 -5.84
N GLU A 4 24.54 32.98 -6.00
CA GLU A 4 23.40 33.39 -5.18
C GLU A 4 22.34 32.28 -5.22
N GLN A 5 22.14 31.64 -4.08
CA GLN A 5 21.04 30.73 -3.86
C GLN A 5 19.77 31.59 -3.84
N GLY A 6 19.09 31.65 -4.99
CA GLY A 6 17.80 32.33 -5.12
C GLY A 6 16.80 31.74 -4.13
N SER A 7 16.56 32.46 -3.04
CA SER A 7 15.45 32.21 -2.15
C SER A 7 14.16 32.25 -2.98
N VAL A 8 13.45 31.12 -3.10
CA VAL A 8 12.12 31.10 -3.70
C VAL A 8 11.23 31.98 -2.83
N ASP A 9 10.90 33.16 -3.34
CA ASP A 9 9.98 34.11 -2.74
C ASP A 9 8.58 33.47 -2.67
N LEU A 10 8.04 33.45 -1.46
CA LEU A 10 6.77 32.82 -1.12
C LEU A 10 5.67 33.85 -0.84
N ASP A 11 5.90 35.12 -1.16
CA ASP A 11 4.95 36.21 -0.92
C ASP A 11 3.59 36.02 -1.60
N TRP A 12 3.51 35.11 -2.58
CA TRP A 12 2.27 34.71 -3.24
C TRP A 12 1.44 33.67 -2.48
N LEU A 13 2.02 32.94 -1.52
CA LEU A 13 1.29 31.89 -0.80
C LEU A 13 0.26 32.52 0.14
N PRO A 14 -1.03 32.14 0.05
CA PRO A 14 -2.04 32.67 0.94
C PRO A 14 -1.89 32.09 2.36
N ALA A 15 -2.31 32.86 3.36
CA ALA A 15 -2.23 32.47 4.78
C ALA A 15 -3.00 31.18 5.12
N CYS A 16 -3.96 30.74 4.29
CA CYS A 16 -4.65 29.48 4.46
C CYS A 16 -3.79 28.24 4.13
N PHE A 17 -2.66 28.41 3.43
CA PHE A 17 -1.77 27.33 3.09
C PHE A 17 -0.77 27.09 4.21
N THR A 18 -0.83 25.92 4.84
CA THR A 18 0.16 25.53 5.84
C THR A 18 1.30 24.78 5.15
N VAL A 19 2.48 25.39 5.12
CA VAL A 19 3.69 24.79 4.55
C VAL A 19 4.21 23.68 5.46
N LEU A 20 4.48 22.50 4.87
CA LEU A 20 5.08 21.35 5.55
C LEU A 20 6.56 21.22 5.22
N THR A 21 6.88 21.22 3.92
CA THR A 21 8.26 21.11 3.44
C THR A 21 8.48 22.10 2.31
N LYS A 22 9.69 22.67 2.29
CA LYS A 22 10.18 23.55 1.24
C LYS A 22 11.52 23.01 0.77
N THR A 23 11.62 22.81 -0.54
CA THR A 23 12.88 22.48 -1.22
C THR A 23 13.11 23.49 -2.32
N ASP A 24 14.28 23.46 -2.95
CA ASP A 24 14.59 24.30 -4.11
C ASP A 24 13.70 24.02 -5.33
N THR A 25 13.03 22.86 -5.34
CA THR A 25 12.26 22.38 -6.50
C THR A 25 10.75 22.43 -6.30
N HIS A 26 10.28 22.33 -5.05
CA HIS A 26 8.86 22.25 -4.75
C HIS A 26 8.55 22.63 -3.30
N ILE A 27 7.28 22.95 -3.07
CA ILE A 27 6.69 23.23 -1.78
C ILE A 27 5.56 22.23 -1.56
N ALA A 28 5.52 21.61 -0.40
CA ALA A 28 4.40 20.78 0.03
C ALA A 28 3.74 21.38 1.26
N GLY A 29 2.43 21.16 1.39
CA GLY A 29 1.64 21.72 2.45
C GLY A 29 0.19 21.25 2.37
N PHE A 30 -0.64 21.81 3.25
CA PHE A 30 -2.05 21.48 3.29
C PHE A 30 -2.94 22.71 3.38
N VAL A 31 -4.15 22.51 2.89
CA VAL A 31 -5.32 23.36 3.08
C VAL A 31 -6.44 22.48 3.62
N SER A 32 -7.40 23.09 4.30
CA SER A 32 -8.49 22.38 4.97
C SER A 32 -9.71 22.19 4.06
N THR A 33 -9.87 23.04 3.05
CA THR A 33 -11.07 23.06 2.19
C THR A 33 -10.73 23.16 0.70
N GLU A 34 -11.71 22.84 -0.15
CA GLU A 34 -11.58 22.99 -1.61
C GLU A 34 -11.51 24.46 -2.02
N GLN A 35 -12.22 25.36 -1.31
CA GLN A 35 -12.15 26.80 -1.54
C GLN A 35 -10.76 27.38 -1.23
N GLU A 36 -10.10 26.88 -0.19
CA GLU A 36 -8.71 27.26 0.11
C GLU A 36 -7.74 26.78 -0.97
N LEU A 37 -7.94 25.57 -1.51
CA LEU A 37 -7.16 25.07 -2.64
C LEU A 37 -7.34 25.97 -3.88
N GLU A 38 -8.57 26.35 -4.21
CA GLU A 38 -8.86 27.29 -5.30
C GLU A 38 -8.16 28.63 -5.09
N THR A 39 -8.17 29.14 -3.86
CA THR A 39 -7.47 30.38 -3.47
C THR A 39 -5.97 30.26 -3.72
N VAL A 40 -5.34 29.16 -3.28
CA VAL A 40 -3.90 28.91 -3.51
C VAL A 40 -3.58 28.87 -5.01
N LEU A 41 -4.40 28.17 -5.81
CA LEU A 41 -4.19 28.08 -7.25
C LEU A 41 -4.35 29.44 -7.96
N GLU A 42 -5.30 30.26 -7.52
CA GLU A 42 -5.51 31.61 -8.07
C GLU A 42 -4.39 32.57 -7.67
N CYS A 43 -3.93 32.54 -6.42
CA CYS A 43 -2.76 33.29 -5.96
C CYS A 43 -1.51 32.92 -6.78
N HIS A 44 -1.24 31.62 -6.95
CA HIS A 44 -0.15 31.14 -7.80
C HIS A 44 -0.27 31.67 -9.24
N LYS A 45 -1.48 31.62 -9.81
CA LYS A 45 -1.74 32.07 -11.17
C LYS A 45 -1.48 33.56 -11.35
N ARG A 46 -1.84 34.39 -10.38
CA ARG A 46 -1.57 35.83 -10.41
C ARG A 46 -0.07 36.12 -10.31
N ALA A 47 0.63 35.44 -9.42
CA ALA A 47 2.06 35.65 -9.20
C ALA A 47 2.92 35.17 -10.38
N THR A 48 2.57 34.04 -10.98
CA THR A 48 3.40 33.40 -12.02
C THR A 48 2.88 33.59 -13.45
N MET A 49 1.67 34.13 -13.60
CA MET A 49 0.93 34.16 -14.87
C MET A 49 0.73 32.77 -15.50
N THR A 50 0.83 31.71 -14.68
CA THR A 50 0.64 30.32 -15.12
C THR A 50 -0.51 29.64 -14.38
N SER A 51 -1.35 28.94 -15.13
CA SER A 51 -2.43 28.11 -14.57
C SER A 51 -2.12 26.62 -14.71
N PHE A 52 -2.81 25.82 -13.90
CA PHE A 52 -2.71 24.38 -13.86
C PHE A 52 -4.04 23.75 -14.30
N ASN A 53 -3.99 22.80 -15.22
CA ASN A 53 -5.17 22.08 -15.72
C ASN A 53 -5.14 20.63 -15.24
N ILE A 54 -6.31 20.06 -14.93
CA ILE A 54 -6.44 18.67 -14.48
C ILE A 54 -5.92 17.72 -15.58
N TRP A 55 -4.85 17.01 -15.26
CA TRP A 55 -4.25 16.00 -16.12
C TRP A 55 -4.82 14.61 -15.82
N SER A 56 -5.02 14.27 -14.55
CA SER A 56 -5.62 13.01 -14.10
C SER A 56 -6.48 13.22 -12.85
N ASN A 57 -7.57 12.46 -12.76
CA ASN A 57 -8.46 12.40 -11.62
C ASN A 57 -8.88 10.94 -11.37
N ASP A 58 -8.44 10.37 -10.26
CA ASP A 58 -8.67 8.96 -9.93
C ASP A 58 -9.97 8.70 -9.17
N ARG A 59 -10.83 9.71 -8.97
CA ARG A 59 -12.10 9.58 -8.22
C ARG A 59 -12.93 8.37 -8.62
N LYS A 60 -13.18 8.18 -9.92
CA LYS A 60 -13.97 7.03 -10.45
C LYS A 60 -13.33 5.67 -10.17
N LYS A 61 -11.99 5.59 -10.09
CA LYS A 61 -11.28 4.35 -9.73
C LYS A 61 -11.42 4.06 -8.23
N LYS A 62 -11.40 5.11 -7.40
CA LYS A 62 -11.54 5.02 -5.95
C LYS A 62 -12.97 4.70 -5.51
N GLU A 63 -13.99 5.12 -6.25
CA GLU A 63 -15.39 4.72 -6.00
C GLU A 63 -15.62 3.20 -6.14
N LYS A 64 -14.82 2.51 -6.97
CA LYS A 64 -14.97 1.07 -7.24
C LYS A 64 -14.17 0.15 -6.31
N SER A 65 -13.29 0.69 -5.47
CA SER A 65 -12.36 -0.11 -4.67
C SER A 65 -12.43 0.27 -3.20
N PRO A 66 -12.27 -0.69 -2.27
CA PRO A 66 -12.23 -0.38 -0.85
C PRO A 66 -11.07 0.57 -0.55
N HIS A 67 -11.34 1.59 0.26
CA HIS A 67 -10.33 2.54 0.66
C HIS A 67 -9.31 1.90 1.61
N ARG A 68 -8.03 1.91 1.23
CA ARG A 68 -6.92 1.46 2.08
C ARG A 68 -6.62 2.50 3.18
N ILE A 69 -6.50 2.04 4.42
CA ILE A 69 -6.02 2.82 5.56
C ILE A 69 -4.50 2.96 5.46
N LEU A 70 -4.00 4.19 5.63
CA LEU A 70 -2.58 4.53 5.58
C LEU A 70 -2.14 5.10 6.91
N TRP A 71 -1.08 4.53 7.49
CA TRP A 71 -0.46 4.99 8.74
C TRP A 71 0.74 5.91 8.52
N GLN A 72 1.40 5.74 7.37
CA GLN A 72 2.51 6.58 6.94
C GLN A 72 2.17 7.13 5.56
N VAL A 73 2.20 8.45 5.45
CA VAL A 73 2.17 9.18 4.18
C VAL A 73 3.30 10.18 4.28
N GLU A 74 4.11 10.31 3.24
CA GLU A 74 5.32 11.17 3.21
C GLU A 74 5.04 12.59 3.74
N ASP A 75 3.82 13.09 3.54
CA ASP A 75 3.39 14.44 3.93
C ASP A 75 2.88 14.55 5.39
N PHE A 76 2.75 13.45 6.13
CA PHE A 76 2.21 13.43 7.49
C PHE A 76 3.15 12.70 8.45
N SER A 77 3.84 13.45 9.30
CA SER A 77 4.65 12.91 10.42
C SER A 77 3.79 12.43 11.60
N ASN A 78 2.54 12.89 11.65
CA ASN A 78 1.60 12.50 12.69
C ASN A 78 1.14 11.08 12.38
N ASN A 79 1.56 10.12 13.20
CA ASN A 79 1.18 8.69 13.18
C ASN A 79 -0.33 8.47 13.43
N VAL A 80 -1.16 9.15 12.63
CA VAL A 80 -2.61 9.17 12.71
C VAL A 80 -3.11 8.61 11.38
N PRO A 81 -3.88 7.52 11.41
CA PRO A 81 -4.30 6.85 10.20
C PRO A 81 -5.22 7.76 9.38
N LEU A 82 -5.05 7.72 8.07
CA LEU A 82 -5.85 8.47 7.12
C LEU A 82 -6.23 7.61 5.92
N ILE A 83 -7.23 8.07 5.19
CA ILE A 83 -7.66 7.49 3.91
C ILE A 83 -7.47 8.57 2.84
N VAL A 84 -6.84 8.19 1.73
CA VAL A 84 -6.82 9.01 0.50
C VAL A 84 -8.07 8.71 -0.32
N THR A 85 -9.00 9.65 -0.35
CA THR A 85 -10.28 9.52 -1.06
C THR A 85 -10.15 9.83 -2.54
N ASN A 86 -9.25 10.75 -2.90
CA ASN A 86 -9.02 11.14 -4.29
C ASN A 86 -7.55 11.56 -4.53
N ARG A 87 -7.08 11.35 -5.76
CA ARG A 87 -5.79 11.86 -6.26
C ARG A 87 -6.03 12.64 -7.54
N LEU A 88 -5.62 13.90 -7.51
CA LEU A 88 -5.62 14.80 -8.66
C LEU A 88 -4.18 15.12 -9.04
N ILE A 89 -3.92 15.09 -10.34
CA ILE A 89 -2.66 15.55 -10.90
C ILE A 89 -3.02 16.68 -11.85
N TYR A 90 -2.45 17.85 -11.61
CA TYR A 90 -2.54 18.98 -12.51
C TYR A 90 -1.23 19.12 -13.29
N SER A 91 -1.35 19.58 -14.54
CA SER A 91 -0.22 19.92 -15.40
C SER A 91 -0.29 21.40 -15.77
N CYS A 92 0.87 22.05 -15.82
CA CYS A 92 0.96 23.45 -16.25
C CYS A 92 0.27 23.66 -17.62
N GLN A 93 -0.41 24.78 -17.79
CA GLN A 93 -1.06 25.17 -19.04
C GLN A 93 -0.08 25.20 -20.22
N HIS A 94 1.21 25.44 -19.96
CA HIS A 94 2.30 25.40 -20.95
C HIS A 94 3.01 24.04 -21.02
N GLY A 95 2.44 22.98 -20.45
CA GLY A 95 3.00 21.62 -20.45
C GLY A 95 3.05 20.97 -21.83
N LYS A 96 3.22 19.64 -21.88
CA LYS A 96 3.27 18.90 -23.16
C LYS A 96 1.94 18.99 -23.92
N GLY A 97 2.01 19.21 -25.23
CA GLY A 97 0.84 19.11 -26.12
C GLY A 97 0.41 17.66 -26.30
N ARG A 98 -0.78 17.28 -25.81
CA ARG A 98 -1.30 15.90 -25.94
C ARG A 98 -1.62 15.50 -27.39
N ASN A 99 -1.98 16.47 -28.24
CA ASN A 99 -2.33 16.25 -29.65
C ASN A 99 -1.22 16.70 -30.61
N ARG A 100 0.05 16.64 -30.19
CA ARG A 100 1.16 17.16 -31.02
C ARG A 100 1.25 16.47 -32.38
N LYS A 101 1.02 15.15 -32.44
CA LYS A 101 1.02 14.38 -33.70
C LYS A 101 -0.08 14.84 -34.67
N THR A 102 -1.33 14.95 -34.20
CA THR A 102 -2.46 15.40 -35.01
C THR A 102 -2.31 16.85 -35.49
N SER A 103 -1.65 17.71 -34.68
CA SER A 103 -1.35 19.09 -35.05
C SER A 103 -0.16 19.23 -36.00
N GLU A 104 0.86 18.38 -35.88
CA GLU A 104 2.02 18.37 -36.79
C GLU A 104 1.62 17.82 -38.17
N GLU A 105 0.80 16.75 -38.22
CA GLU A 105 0.23 16.18 -39.45
C GLU A 105 -0.63 17.18 -40.24
N LEU A 106 -1.32 18.10 -39.56
CA LEU A 106 -2.08 19.19 -40.21
C LEU A 106 -1.21 20.36 -40.70
N CYS A 107 0.05 20.46 -40.25
CA CYS A 107 0.97 21.53 -40.62
C CYS A 107 2.00 21.13 -41.69
N THR A 108 2.14 19.85 -41.98
CA THR A 108 3.08 19.34 -42.98
C THR A 108 2.32 18.73 -44.16
N GLY A 109 2.04 19.54 -45.18
CA GLY A 109 1.50 19.06 -46.45
C GLY A 109 0.93 20.18 -47.29
N GLU A 110 1.77 20.70 -48.18
CA GLU A 110 1.48 21.45 -49.42
C GLU A 110 0.55 22.69 -49.35
N GLU A 111 0.79 23.65 -50.25
CA GLU A 111 -0.09 24.81 -50.47
C GLU A 111 -1.49 24.34 -50.91
N HIS A 112 -2.34 24.02 -49.95
CA HIS A 112 -3.74 23.80 -50.23
C HIS A 112 -4.42 25.14 -50.48
N ALA A 113 -4.67 25.42 -51.76
CA ALA A 113 -5.59 26.46 -52.20
C ALA A 113 -6.94 26.27 -51.48
N TYR A 114 -7.29 27.23 -50.62
CA TYR A 114 -8.53 27.22 -49.84
C TYR A 114 -9.75 27.44 -50.75
N THR A 115 -10.27 26.39 -51.39
CA THR A 115 -11.58 26.42 -52.06
C THR A 115 -12.67 26.03 -51.07
N GLY A 116 -12.96 26.91 -50.12
CA GLY A 116 -14.05 26.67 -49.18
C GLY A 116 -14.25 27.82 -48.20
N LYS A 117 -15.35 28.54 -48.36
CA LYS A 117 -15.78 29.66 -47.51
C LYS A 117 -15.81 29.28 -46.02
N ARG A 118 -14.71 29.48 -45.29
CA ARG A 118 -14.73 29.66 -43.83
C ARG A 118 -13.90 30.89 -43.48
N LYS A 119 -14.60 31.96 -43.10
CA LYS A 119 -14.01 33.22 -42.64
C LYS A 119 -13.17 32.94 -41.38
N ARG A 120 -11.85 33.12 -41.52
CA ARG A 120 -10.85 33.39 -40.46
C ARG A 120 -10.95 32.50 -39.20
N LEU A 121 -10.27 31.37 -39.23
CA LEU A 121 -9.64 30.84 -38.02
C LEU A 121 -8.16 30.71 -38.33
N GLN A 122 -7.36 31.71 -37.95
CA GLN A 122 -5.91 31.54 -37.90
C GLN A 122 -5.64 30.39 -36.94
N ILE A 123 -5.02 29.31 -37.44
CA ILE A 123 -4.53 28.22 -36.62
C ILE A 123 -3.46 28.83 -35.70
N GLN A 124 -3.83 29.13 -34.45
CA GLN A 124 -2.85 29.59 -33.47
C GLN A 124 -1.88 28.44 -33.20
N THR A 125 -0.59 28.68 -33.47
CA THR A 125 0.48 27.77 -33.04
C THR A 125 0.33 27.50 -31.54
N THR A 126 0.43 26.23 -31.15
CA THR A 126 0.12 25.85 -29.76
C THR A 126 1.05 26.59 -28.79
N LYS A 127 0.49 27.24 -27.76
CA LYS A 127 1.27 27.95 -26.72
C LYS A 127 1.98 27.01 -25.73
N LYS A 128 2.05 25.71 -26.04
CA LYS A 128 2.65 24.67 -25.21
C LYS A 128 4.17 24.76 -25.33
N LYS A 129 4.87 24.80 -24.19
CA LYS A 129 6.32 24.96 -24.09
C LYS A 129 7.01 23.72 -23.51
N ASN A 130 6.31 22.59 -23.43
CA ASN A 130 6.79 21.36 -22.79
C ASN A 130 7.22 21.55 -21.33
N CYS A 131 6.60 22.51 -20.62
CA CYS A 131 6.88 22.75 -19.20
C CYS A 131 6.66 21.46 -18.36
N PRO A 132 7.62 21.03 -17.52
CA PRO A 132 7.50 19.81 -16.73
C PRO A 132 6.68 19.99 -15.45
N ALA A 133 6.33 21.22 -15.07
CA ALA A 133 5.67 21.53 -13.81
C ALA A 133 4.33 20.80 -13.65
N LYS A 134 4.17 20.17 -12.48
CA LYS A 134 2.97 19.44 -12.06
C LYS A 134 2.63 19.78 -10.63
N LEU A 135 1.35 19.72 -10.32
CA LEU A 135 0.83 19.87 -8.97
C LEU A 135 0.05 18.60 -8.61
N PHE A 136 0.40 18.01 -7.48
CA PHE A 136 -0.18 16.77 -6.97
C PHE A 136 -1.07 17.10 -5.78
N VAL A 137 -2.36 16.80 -5.88
CA VAL A 137 -3.33 17.06 -4.80
C VAL A 137 -3.91 15.73 -4.35
N ARG A 138 -3.87 15.50 -3.04
CA ARG A 138 -4.43 14.32 -2.38
C ARG A 138 -5.54 14.78 -1.46
N HIS A 139 -6.76 14.31 -1.72
CA HIS A 139 -7.87 14.50 -0.78
C HIS A 139 -7.80 13.39 0.26
N ILE A 140 -7.79 13.79 1.53
CA ILE A 140 -7.67 12.86 2.65
C ILE A 140 -8.84 12.99 3.62
N THR A 141 -9.14 11.90 4.31
CA THR A 141 -10.07 11.91 5.44
C THR A 141 -9.54 11.07 6.59
N ARG A 142 -9.76 11.56 7.81
CA ARG A 142 -9.59 10.81 9.07
C ARG A 142 -10.93 10.37 9.66
N ALA A 143 -12.03 10.59 8.94
CA ALA A 143 -13.38 10.34 9.44
C ALA A 143 -13.68 8.85 9.67
N PHE A 144 -12.97 7.93 9.00
CA PHE A 144 -13.13 6.49 9.24
C PHE A 144 -12.95 6.11 10.72
N MET A 145 -11.97 6.70 11.40
CA MET A 145 -11.79 6.42 12.82
C MET A 145 -12.94 6.99 13.65
N ARG A 146 -13.47 8.18 13.28
CA ARG A 146 -14.65 8.76 13.92
C ARG A 146 -15.90 7.90 13.72
N SER A 147 -16.09 7.32 12.53
CA SER A 147 -17.23 6.42 12.26
C SER A 147 -17.13 5.09 13.00
N LYS A 148 -15.95 4.71 13.50
CA LYS A 148 -15.76 3.59 14.43
C LYS A 148 -15.95 3.98 15.90
N GLY A 149 -16.46 5.18 16.18
CA GLY A 149 -16.63 5.69 17.54
C GLY A 149 -15.31 6.15 18.19
N CYS A 150 -14.19 6.13 17.47
CA CYS A 150 -12.91 6.55 18.00
C CYS A 150 -12.78 8.07 17.93
N ASN A 151 -12.67 8.73 19.08
CA ASN A 151 -12.34 10.16 19.13
C ASN A 151 -10.85 10.38 18.80
N VAL A 152 -10.53 10.42 17.51
CA VAL A 152 -9.17 10.56 16.98
C VAL A 152 -8.39 11.77 17.45
N SER A 153 -9.06 12.82 17.95
CA SER A 153 -8.36 14.00 18.49
C SER A 153 -7.51 13.69 19.72
N ARG A 154 -7.75 12.55 20.39
CA ARG A 154 -7.04 12.12 21.60
C ARG A 154 -6.05 10.98 21.37
N TRP A 155 -5.91 10.49 20.14
CA TRP A 155 -5.00 9.40 19.84
C TRP A 155 -3.58 9.96 19.70
N THR A 156 -2.69 9.49 20.56
CA THR A 156 -1.26 9.75 20.47
C THR A 156 -0.58 8.48 19.97
N CYS A 157 0.41 8.65 19.11
CA CYS A 157 1.34 7.57 18.85
C CYS A 157 2.57 7.79 19.73
N GLY A 158 2.93 6.76 20.47
CA GLY A 158 4.16 6.71 21.22
C GLY A 158 4.93 5.46 20.81
N THR A 159 6.25 5.55 20.85
CA THR A 159 7.11 4.37 20.84
C THR A 159 7.27 3.92 22.28
N VAL A 160 6.77 2.74 22.60
CA VAL A 160 7.03 2.14 23.92
C VAL A 160 8.51 1.73 23.96
N PRO A 161 9.26 1.99 25.04
CA PRO A 161 10.64 1.51 25.15
C PRO A 161 10.73 -0.01 25.02
N HIS A 162 11.55 -0.50 24.09
CA HIS A 162 11.68 -1.93 23.83
C HIS A 162 13.07 -2.32 23.33
N PRO A 163 13.49 -3.60 23.50
CA PRO A 163 14.72 -4.12 22.92
C PRO A 163 14.70 -4.03 21.39
N LEU A 164 15.73 -3.44 20.79
CA LEU A 164 15.86 -3.34 19.33
C LEU A 164 16.43 -4.64 18.74
N GLN A 165 15.85 -5.10 17.64
CA GLN A 165 16.39 -6.22 16.87
C GLN A 165 17.72 -5.81 16.20
N ARG A 166 18.71 -6.72 16.22
CA ARG A 166 20.06 -6.48 15.65
C ARG A 166 20.35 -7.28 14.38
N ASP A 167 19.48 -8.22 14.02
CA ASP A 167 19.61 -9.08 12.85
C ASP A 167 18.47 -8.83 11.84
N SER A 168 18.44 -9.56 10.73
CA SER A 168 17.38 -9.49 9.72
C SER A 168 16.31 -10.59 9.85
N THR A 169 16.47 -11.56 10.75
CA THR A 169 15.70 -12.82 10.76
C THR A 169 14.87 -13.04 12.03
N SER A 170 15.03 -12.21 13.05
CA SER A 170 14.39 -12.39 14.36
C SER A 170 13.15 -11.52 14.58
N CYS A 171 12.69 -10.77 13.59
CA CYS A 171 11.52 -9.90 13.70
C CYS A 171 10.29 -10.64 14.23
N GLY A 172 10.02 -11.86 13.75
CA GLY A 172 8.92 -12.69 14.23
C GLY A 172 9.00 -13.01 15.73
N VAL A 173 10.20 -13.31 16.24
CA VAL A 173 10.44 -13.60 17.66
C VAL A 173 10.13 -12.37 18.52
N PHE A 174 10.55 -11.19 18.07
CA PHE A 174 10.32 -9.93 18.77
C PHE A 174 8.82 -9.59 18.76
N VAL A 175 8.13 -9.78 17.63
CA VAL A 175 6.67 -9.58 17.55
C VAL A 175 5.95 -10.49 18.54
N CYS A 176 6.32 -11.77 18.65
CA CYS A 176 5.72 -12.69 19.62
C CYS A 176 5.92 -12.21 21.06
N LYS A 177 7.15 -11.81 21.44
CA LYS A 177 7.43 -11.31 22.80
C LYS A 177 6.78 -9.96 23.09
N PHE A 178 6.62 -9.10 22.09
CA PHE A 178 5.85 -7.86 22.25
C PHE A 178 4.36 -8.15 22.46
N ALA A 179 3.78 -9.07 21.69
CA ALA A 179 2.39 -9.47 21.87
C ALA A 179 2.17 -10.07 23.27
N GLU A 180 3.04 -10.97 23.72
CA GLU A 180 3.00 -11.56 25.06
C GLU A 180 3.06 -10.48 26.16
N GLY A 181 4.07 -9.60 26.13
CA GLY A 181 4.18 -8.52 27.11
C GLY A 181 3.01 -7.53 27.10
N MET A 182 2.46 -7.21 25.93
CA MET A 182 1.27 -6.36 25.81
C MET A 182 0.02 -7.00 26.44
N LEU A 183 -0.13 -8.32 26.32
CA LEU A 183 -1.27 -9.05 26.87
C LEU A 183 -1.14 -9.25 28.39
N GLU A 184 0.08 -9.43 28.89
CA GLU A 184 0.37 -9.63 30.31
C GLU A 184 0.46 -8.29 31.09
N GLY A 185 0.52 -7.16 30.38
CA GLY A 185 0.65 -5.84 31.01
C GLY A 185 2.05 -5.57 31.56
N GLU A 186 3.05 -6.35 31.14
CA GLU A 186 4.44 -6.20 31.57
C GLU A 186 5.26 -5.31 30.60
N HIS A 187 6.27 -4.62 31.15
CA HIS A 187 7.28 -3.92 30.34
C HIS A 187 8.18 -4.93 29.64
N PHE A 188 8.48 -4.78 28.35
CA PHE A 188 9.22 -5.74 27.50
C PHE A 188 10.65 -6.06 27.98
N PRO A 189 10.88 -7.05 28.87
CA PRO A 189 12.14 -7.19 29.59
C PRO A 189 12.93 -8.38 29.03
N PHE A 190 12.97 -8.53 27.71
CA PHE A 190 13.71 -9.62 27.08
C PHE A 190 15.04 -9.13 26.51
N LEU A 191 16.07 -9.97 26.64
CA LEU A 191 17.39 -9.66 26.09
C LEU A 191 17.38 -9.86 24.57
N ASN A 192 18.01 -8.93 23.85
CA ASN A 192 18.14 -8.95 22.38
C ASN A 192 19.50 -9.49 21.90
N THR A 193 20.25 -10.15 22.78
CA THR A 193 21.48 -10.88 22.41
C THR A 193 21.13 -12.13 21.61
N GLU A 194 22.02 -12.57 20.72
CA GLU A 194 21.79 -13.75 19.86
C GLU A 194 21.42 -15.00 20.68
N ASP A 195 22.10 -15.27 21.79
CA ASP A 195 21.83 -16.42 22.65
C ASP A 195 20.44 -16.37 23.30
N ALA A 196 20.04 -15.18 23.77
CA ALA A 196 18.70 -14.98 24.32
C ALA A 196 17.62 -15.18 23.27
N VAL A 197 17.81 -14.64 22.05
CA VAL A 197 16.87 -14.84 20.94
C VAL A 197 16.80 -16.31 20.55
N ARG A 198 17.93 -17.04 20.52
CA ARG A 198 17.97 -18.49 20.28
C ARG A 198 17.20 -19.26 21.35
N LYS A 199 17.32 -18.86 22.61
CA LYS A 199 16.56 -19.44 23.73
C LYS A 199 15.07 -19.20 23.57
N ILE A 200 14.66 -17.96 23.25
CA ILE A 200 13.25 -17.62 23.01
C ILE A 200 12.69 -18.42 21.82
N ARG A 201 13.45 -18.56 20.73
CA ARG A 201 13.03 -19.41 19.59
C ARG A 201 12.77 -20.85 20.02
N LYS A 202 13.66 -21.40 20.86
CA LYS A 202 13.49 -22.75 21.41
C LYS A 202 12.26 -22.83 22.32
N GLU A 203 12.05 -21.84 23.19
CA GLU A 203 10.86 -21.77 24.05
C GLU A 203 9.56 -21.72 23.24
N ILE A 204 9.51 -20.88 22.20
CA ILE A 204 8.36 -20.82 21.28
C ILE A 204 8.14 -22.19 20.62
N ALA A 205 9.19 -22.82 20.09
CA ALA A 205 9.08 -24.12 19.45
C ALA A 205 8.59 -25.22 20.42
N VAL A 206 9.13 -25.26 21.65
CA VAL A 206 8.72 -26.21 22.67
C VAL A 206 7.26 -25.98 23.06
N LYS A 207 6.84 -24.73 23.27
CA LYS A 207 5.45 -24.41 23.60
C LYS A 207 4.50 -24.80 22.47
N LEU A 208 4.87 -24.54 21.22
CA LEU A 208 4.06 -24.96 20.07
C LEU A 208 3.93 -26.49 19.96
N LEU A 209 4.99 -27.24 20.29
CA LEU A 209 4.97 -28.71 20.29
C LEU A 209 4.22 -29.30 21.49
N GLN A 210 4.23 -28.62 22.64
CA GLN A 210 3.51 -29.06 23.84
C GLN A 210 2.00 -28.81 23.71
N GLU A 211 1.63 -27.68 23.11
CA GLU A 211 0.23 -27.29 22.89
C GLU A 211 -0.31 -27.81 21.55
N SER A 212 0.50 -28.48 20.73
CA SER A 212 0.00 -29.11 19.51
C SER A 212 -0.81 -30.35 19.87
N GLU A 213 -2.00 -30.46 19.28
CA GLU A 213 -2.83 -31.66 19.37
C GLU A 213 -2.11 -32.86 18.76
N ASP A 214 -2.36 -34.05 19.30
CA ASP A 214 -1.95 -35.29 18.66
C ASP A 214 -2.81 -35.51 17.42
N LEU A 215 -2.18 -35.40 16.25
CA LEU A 215 -2.85 -35.55 14.97
C LEU A 215 -2.62 -36.95 14.37
N SER A 216 -2.17 -37.92 15.18
CA SER A 216 -1.94 -39.30 14.75
C SER A 216 -3.24 -39.99 14.32
N ASP A 217 -4.37 -39.63 14.94
CA ASP A 217 -5.68 -40.26 14.68
C ASP A 217 -6.51 -39.55 13.60
N VAL A 218 -5.97 -38.51 12.96
CA VAL A 218 -6.69 -37.75 11.91
C VAL A 218 -5.98 -37.85 10.57
N CYS A 219 -6.77 -38.02 9.51
CA CYS A 219 -6.26 -38.10 8.15
C CYS A 219 -5.69 -36.74 7.74
N ARG A 220 -4.43 -36.69 7.30
CA ARG A 220 -3.79 -35.42 6.94
C ARG A 220 -4.30 -34.78 5.65
N PHE A 221 -5.19 -35.46 4.92
CA PHE A 221 -5.86 -34.92 3.74
C PHE A 221 -7.21 -34.29 4.07
N CYS A 222 -8.10 -35.00 4.77
CA CYS A 222 -9.46 -34.51 5.07
C CYS A 222 -9.64 -33.95 6.47
N GLY A 223 -8.74 -34.24 7.42
CA GLY A 223 -8.82 -33.80 8.81
C GLY A 223 -9.74 -34.64 9.70
N GLU A 224 -10.36 -35.70 9.16
CA GLU A 224 -11.30 -36.55 9.88
C GLU A 224 -10.65 -37.83 10.42
N THR A 225 -11.22 -38.42 11.47
CA THR A 225 -10.79 -39.72 12.03
C THR A 225 -11.34 -40.90 11.21
N THR A 226 -12.48 -40.73 10.55
CA THR A 226 -13.11 -41.74 9.69
C THR A 226 -13.29 -41.24 8.27
N SER A 227 -13.05 -42.10 7.28
CA SER A 227 -13.22 -41.76 5.87
C SER A 227 -14.70 -41.71 5.50
N HIS A 228 -15.08 -40.85 4.55
CA HIS A 228 -16.46 -40.80 4.04
C HIS A 228 -16.93 -42.16 3.51
N HIS A 229 -16.04 -42.91 2.86
CA HIS A 229 -16.33 -44.26 2.39
C HIS A 229 -16.68 -45.22 3.54
N ALA A 230 -15.96 -45.14 4.66
CA ALA A 230 -16.25 -45.95 5.84
C ALA A 230 -17.64 -45.64 6.42
N VAL A 231 -18.02 -44.36 6.47
CA VAL A 231 -19.34 -43.93 6.94
C VAL A 231 -20.46 -44.43 6.03
N GLU A 232 -20.27 -44.39 4.72
CA GLU A 232 -21.28 -44.83 3.74
C GLU A 232 -21.45 -46.36 3.68
N THR A 233 -20.36 -47.09 3.90
CA THR A 233 -20.33 -48.56 3.72
C THR A 233 -20.38 -49.35 5.04
N ASP A 234 -20.36 -48.66 6.18
CA ASP A 234 -20.26 -49.25 7.53
C ASP A 234 -19.03 -50.19 7.68
N LEU A 235 -17.97 -49.92 6.91
CA LEU A 235 -16.70 -50.65 6.94
C LEU A 235 -15.61 -49.81 7.61
N PRO A 236 -14.60 -50.42 8.24
CA PRO A 236 -13.52 -49.67 8.87
C PRO A 236 -12.75 -48.85 7.85
N SER A 237 -12.30 -47.66 8.27
CA SER A 237 -11.43 -46.81 7.45
C SER A 237 -10.09 -47.51 7.25
N LYS A 238 -9.70 -47.69 5.98
CA LYS A 238 -8.34 -48.10 5.65
C LYS A 238 -7.39 -46.91 5.68
N TRP A 239 -6.22 -47.12 6.27
CA TRP A 239 -5.20 -46.10 6.47
C TRP A 239 -3.91 -46.48 5.78
N ILE A 240 -3.17 -45.48 5.32
CA ILE A 240 -1.84 -45.62 4.73
C ILE A 240 -0.94 -44.50 5.24
N ALA A 241 0.32 -44.83 5.57
CA ALA A 241 1.34 -43.88 5.98
C ALA A 241 2.21 -43.49 4.78
N CYS A 242 2.64 -42.23 4.72
CA CYS A 242 3.56 -41.76 3.69
C CYS A 242 5.01 -42.14 4.05
N ASP A 243 5.70 -42.88 3.18
CA ASP A 243 7.09 -43.32 3.41
C ASP A 243 8.11 -42.18 3.51
N GLY A 244 7.78 -40.99 2.99
CA GLY A 244 8.66 -39.81 3.08
C GLY A 244 8.48 -38.93 4.33
N CYS A 245 7.37 -39.01 5.06
CA CYS A 245 7.12 -38.11 6.20
C CYS A 245 6.35 -38.72 7.36
N ASP A 246 6.07 -40.02 7.31
CA ASP A 246 5.37 -40.82 8.33
C ASP A 246 3.97 -40.33 8.71
N LYS A 247 3.39 -39.42 7.93
CA LYS A 247 2.03 -38.91 8.15
C LYS A 247 1.00 -39.90 7.62
N TRP A 248 -0.12 -40.03 8.35
CA TRP A 248 -1.20 -40.96 8.05
C TRP A 248 -2.34 -40.32 7.25
N PHE A 249 -2.91 -41.11 6.35
CA PHE A 249 -4.00 -40.73 5.45
C PHE A 249 -5.01 -41.85 5.34
N HIS A 250 -6.29 -41.53 5.15
CA HIS A 250 -7.22 -42.54 4.65
C HIS A 250 -6.82 -42.92 3.23
N GLN A 251 -6.74 -44.23 2.95
CA GLN A 251 -6.33 -44.75 1.65
C GLN A 251 -7.21 -44.18 0.52
N SER A 252 -8.51 -44.02 0.77
CA SER A 252 -9.48 -43.42 -0.15
C SER A 252 -9.24 -41.93 -0.43
N CYS A 253 -8.72 -41.17 0.53
CA CYS A 253 -8.45 -39.74 0.37
C CYS A 253 -7.26 -39.46 -0.56
N VAL A 254 -6.39 -40.44 -0.76
CA VAL A 254 -5.17 -40.31 -1.57
C VAL A 254 -5.19 -41.17 -2.83
N GLY A 255 -6.37 -41.63 -3.24
CA GLY A 255 -6.58 -42.33 -4.52
C GLY A 255 -6.42 -43.85 -4.48
N ASN A 256 -6.56 -44.46 -3.30
CA ASN A 256 -6.46 -45.91 -3.08
C ASN A 256 -5.16 -46.55 -3.61
N PRO A 257 -3.98 -46.08 -3.17
CA PRO A 257 -2.70 -46.70 -3.53
C PRO A 257 -2.63 -48.16 -3.04
N PRO A 258 -1.91 -49.05 -3.76
CA PRO A 258 -1.67 -50.42 -3.32
C PRO A 258 -0.92 -50.47 -1.98
N GLU A 259 -1.25 -51.43 -1.10
CA GLU A 259 -0.63 -51.58 0.22
C GLU A 259 0.81 -52.15 0.16
N GLU A 260 1.20 -52.76 -0.96
CA GLU A 260 2.52 -53.40 -1.16
C GLU A 260 3.54 -52.48 -1.85
N GLU A 261 3.15 -51.26 -2.23
CA GLU A 261 4.01 -50.29 -2.91
C GLU A 261 4.33 -49.09 -2.01
N GLU A 262 5.47 -48.45 -2.25
CA GLU A 262 5.81 -47.20 -1.58
C GLU A 262 4.80 -46.10 -1.92
N PHE A 263 4.29 -45.44 -0.89
CA PHE A 263 3.36 -44.32 -1.00
C PHE A 263 4.01 -43.01 -0.54
N PHE A 264 4.16 -42.08 -1.49
CA PHE A 264 4.56 -40.70 -1.21
C PHE A 264 3.35 -39.77 -1.29
N CYS A 265 3.09 -39.01 -0.23
CA CYS A 265 2.05 -37.98 -0.22
C CYS A 265 2.41 -36.83 -1.19
N GLN A 266 1.43 -35.99 -1.54
CA GLN A 266 1.63 -34.88 -2.49
C GLN A 266 2.76 -33.91 -2.10
N LEU A 267 3.09 -33.80 -0.80
CA LEU A 267 4.18 -32.95 -0.32
C LEU A 267 5.55 -33.62 -0.41
N CYS A 268 5.61 -34.95 -0.49
CA CYS A 268 6.83 -35.74 -0.59
C CYS A 268 7.12 -36.22 -2.01
N LYS A 269 6.22 -36.00 -2.98
CA LYS A 269 6.41 -36.33 -4.40
C LYS A 269 7.41 -35.40 -5.14
N HIS A 270 8.28 -34.72 -4.41
CA HIS A 270 9.25 -33.74 -4.93
C HIS A 270 10.67 -34.09 -4.51
#